data_AF-A0A381V9H3-F1
#
_entry.id   AF-A0A381V9H3-F1
#
_cell.length_a   1.000
_cell.length_b   1.000
_cell.length_c   1.000
_cell.angle_alpha   90.00
_cell.angle_beta   90.00
_cell.angle_gamma   90.00
#
_symmetry.space_group_name_H-M   'P 1'
#
loop_
_entity.id
_entity.type
_entity.pdbx_description
1 polymer ?
#
loop_
_entity_poly.entity_id
_entity_poly.type
_entity_poly.pdbx_seq_one_letter_code
_entity_poly.pdbx_strand_id
1 'polypeptide(L)'
;MSTASYLPKSPKQKRSKKRYENILDAAEKIILEKGIKNLSFKNIAFKAKMQRPSLYKLFPNTLSILHALKDRHFNKIIATYERNTLDSKNMSKEWHINLFID
;
A
#
# COMPACT_ATOMS: atom_id res chain seq x y z
N MET A 1 0.04 -18.07 17.17
CA MET A 1 0.12 -16.59 17.15
C MET A 1 -1.08 -16.05 16.38
N SER A 2 -1.94 -15.24 17.00
CA SER A 2 -3.16 -14.73 16.37
C SER A 2 -2.84 -13.72 15.27
N THR A 3 -3.25 -14.00 14.03
CA THR A 3 -3.04 -13.16 12.83
C THR A 3 -3.83 -11.84 12.87
N ALA A 4 -4.77 -11.70 13.82
CA ALA A 4 -5.68 -10.57 13.90
C ALA A 4 -5.02 -9.21 14.27
N SER A 5 -3.81 -9.20 14.85
CA SER A 5 -3.15 -7.94 15.25
C SER A 5 -2.38 -7.22 14.13
N TYR A 6 -2.31 -7.84 12.94
CA TYR A 6 -1.56 -7.32 11.79
C TYR A 6 -2.46 -6.76 10.69
N LEU A 7 -3.78 -6.88 10.82
CA LEU A 7 -4.70 -6.43 9.78
C LEU A 7 -5.07 -4.96 9.98
N PRO A 8 -4.98 -4.14 8.91
CA PRO A 8 -5.42 -2.76 8.95
C PRO A 8 -6.96 -2.68 9.04
N LYS A 9 -7.49 -1.65 9.72
CA LYS A 9 -8.94 -1.44 9.77
C LYS A 9 -9.39 -0.82 8.45
N SER A 10 -10.09 -1.61 7.63
CA SER A 10 -10.51 -1.19 6.30
C SER A 10 -11.57 -0.07 6.34
N PRO A 11 -11.27 1.13 5.81
CA PRO A 11 -12.17 2.28 5.91
C PRO A 11 -13.33 2.22 4.91
N LYS A 12 -14.56 2.39 5.39
CA LYS A 12 -15.77 2.43 4.53
C LYS A 12 -16.01 3.81 3.89
N GLN A 13 -15.78 4.89 4.63
CA GLN A 13 -16.10 6.26 4.20
C GLN A 13 -14.99 6.90 3.33
N LYS A 14 -15.36 7.72 2.33
CA LYS A 14 -14.42 8.40 1.40
C LYS A 14 -13.29 9.16 2.12
N ARG A 15 -13.62 9.96 3.14
CA ARG A 15 -12.61 10.71 3.92
C ARG A 15 -11.64 9.79 4.69
N SER A 16 -12.14 8.64 5.13
CA SER A 16 -11.30 7.65 5.84
C SER A 16 -10.39 6.90 4.86
N LYS A 17 -10.88 6.55 3.66
CA LYS A 17 -10.08 5.99 2.57
C LYS A 17 -8.95 6.94 2.15
N LYS A 18 -9.23 8.22 1.94
CA LYS A 18 -8.18 9.20 1.58
C LYS A 18 -7.08 9.30 2.66
N ARG A 19 -7.46 9.30 3.94
CA ARG A 19 -6.49 9.28 5.05
C ARG A 19 -5.67 8.00 5.09
N TYR A 20 -6.28 6.87 4.79
CA TYR A 20 -5.61 5.58 4.71
C TYR A 20 -4.54 5.58 3.61
N GLU A 21 -4.89 6.00 2.39
CA GLU A 21 -3.92 6.10 1.28
C GLU A 21 -2.79 7.09 1.58
N ASN A 22 -3.10 8.26 2.14
CA ASN A 22 -2.08 9.23 2.54
C ASN A 22 -1.05 8.65 3.54
N ILE A 23 -1.48 7.75 4.44
CA ILE A 23 -0.60 7.05 5.37
C ILE A 23 0.31 6.07 4.63
N LEU A 24 -0.24 5.33 3.67
CA LEU A 24 0.52 4.39 2.84
C LEU A 24 1.57 5.13 1.98
N ASP A 25 1.20 6.24 1.34
CA ASP A 25 2.13 7.06 0.54
C ASP A 25 3.27 7.62 1.40
N ALA A 26 2.96 8.07 2.62
CA ALA A 26 3.98 8.55 3.55
C ALA A 26 4.91 7.43 4.01
N ALA A 27 4.36 6.24 4.29
CA ALA A 27 5.14 5.07 4.67
C ALA A 27 6.07 4.62 3.54
N GLU A 28 5.57 4.51 2.31
CA GLU A 28 6.34 4.18 1.11
C GLU A 28 7.49 5.16 0.89
N LYS A 29 7.23 6.48 0.96
CA LYS A 29 8.29 7.50 0.85
C LYS A 29 9.37 7.33 1.92
N ILE A 30 9.00 7.04 3.17
CA ILE A 30 9.98 6.80 4.24
C ILE A 30 10.83 5.56 3.94
N ILE A 31 10.21 4.48 3.47
CA ILE A 31 10.91 3.24 3.13
C ILE A 31 11.90 3.49 1.98
N LEU A 32 11.47 4.18 0.92
CA LEU A 32 12.30 4.49 -0.25
C LEU A 32 13.45 5.45 0.09
N GLU A 33 13.18 6.51 0.84
CA GLU A 33 14.18 7.56 1.14
C GLU A 33 15.13 7.17 2.28
N LYS A 34 14.65 6.40 3.27
CA LYS A 34 15.35 6.20 4.56
C LYS A 34 15.44 4.74 5.00
N GLY A 35 14.89 3.81 4.23
CA GLY A 35 14.85 2.39 4.56
C GLY A 35 13.80 2.02 5.60
N ILE A 36 13.44 0.73 5.62
CA ILE A 36 12.36 0.18 6.46
C ILE A 36 12.58 0.35 7.97
N LYS A 37 13.84 0.39 8.44
CA LYS A 37 14.18 0.59 9.85
C LYS A 37 13.71 1.95 10.40
N ASN A 38 13.52 2.93 9.51
CA ASN A 38 13.03 4.27 9.88
C ASN A 38 11.50 4.39 9.87
N LEU A 39 10.78 3.30 9.58
CA LEU A 39 9.33 3.29 9.54
C LEU A 39 8.75 3.29 10.97
N SER A 40 8.22 4.43 11.40
CA SER A 40 7.61 4.59 12.71
C SER A 40 6.37 5.48 12.63
N PHE A 41 5.42 5.31 13.56
CA PHE A 41 4.22 6.16 13.63
C PHE A 41 4.54 7.64 13.76
N LYS A 42 5.64 7.98 14.44
CA LYS A 42 6.12 9.36 14.54
C LYS A 42 6.50 9.91 13.16
N ASN A 43 7.34 9.18 12.43
CA ASN A 43 7.83 9.62 11.13
C ASN A 43 6.71 9.65 10.08
N ILE A 44 5.82 8.65 10.11
CA ILE A 44 4.66 8.57 9.20
C ILE A 44 3.69 9.71 9.49
N ALA A 45 3.34 9.96 10.75
CA ALA A 45 2.45 11.06 11.13
C ALA A 45 3.00 12.41 10.66
N PHE A 46 4.30 12.64 10.85
CA PHE A 46 4.97 13.84 10.36
C PHE A 46 4.92 13.96 8.83
N LYS A 47 5.34 12.92 8.09
CA LYS A 47 5.36 12.93 6.61
C LYS A 47 3.95 13.02 6.00
N ALA A 48 2.96 12.36 6.60
CA ALA A 48 1.56 12.40 6.18
C ALA A 48 0.83 13.70 6.60
N LYS A 49 1.47 14.58 7.39
CA LYS A 49 0.86 15.77 8.00
C LYS A 49 -0.40 15.42 8.81
N MET A 50 -0.31 14.38 9.62
CA MET A 50 -1.40 13.85 10.43
C MET A 50 -1.01 13.76 11.91
N GLN A 51 -1.99 13.79 12.81
CA GLN A 51 -1.75 13.54 14.23
C GLN A 51 -1.59 12.05 14.50
N ARG A 52 -0.63 11.66 15.36
CA ARG A 52 -0.37 10.25 15.74
C ARG A 52 -1.64 9.50 16.19
N PRO A 53 -2.55 10.05 17.02
CA PRO A 53 -3.80 9.36 17.38
C PRO A 53 -4.70 9.01 16.19
N SER A 54 -4.64 9.78 15.09
CA SER A 54 -5.41 9.47 13.88
C SER A 54 -4.88 8.23 13.15
N LEU A 55 -3.57 7.96 13.22
CA LEU A 55 -2.98 6.76 12.63
C LEU A 55 -3.44 5.51 13.39
N TYR A 56 -3.45 5.55 14.73
CA TYR A 56 -3.89 4.42 15.57
C TYR A 56 -5.34 4.00 15.33
N LYS A 57 -6.20 4.91 14.84
CA LYS A 57 -7.58 4.58 14.44
C LYS A 57 -7.65 3.69 13.19
N LEU A 58 -6.66 3.77 12.32
CA LEU A 58 -6.61 3.05 11.04
C LEU A 58 -5.66 1.86 11.08
N PHE A 59 -4.53 2.03 11.77
CA PHE A 59 -3.45 1.05 11.86
C PHE A 59 -3.06 0.84 13.33
N PRO A 60 -3.16 -0.38 13.87
CA PRO A 60 -2.74 -0.64 15.25
C PRO A 60 -1.22 -0.55 15.46
N ASN A 61 -0.41 -0.86 14.44
CA ASN A 61 1.04 -0.90 14.53
C ASN A 61 1.68 -0.73 13.13
N THR A 62 3.00 -0.62 13.07
CA THR A 62 3.72 -0.43 11.80
C THR A 62 3.60 -1.66 10.88
N LEU A 63 3.47 -2.86 11.45
CA LEU A 63 3.32 -4.09 10.67
C LEU A 63 2.00 -4.11 9.89
N SER A 64 0.92 -3.56 10.43
CA SER A 64 -0.35 -3.45 9.68
C SER A 64 -0.31 -2.42 8.54
N ILE A 65 0.58 -1.43 8.63
CA ILE A 65 0.87 -0.51 7.51
C ILE A 65 1.65 -1.26 6.41
N LEU A 66 2.65 -2.07 6.79
CA LEU A 66 3.39 -2.88 5.82
C LEU A 66 2.50 -3.92 5.14
N HIS A 67 1.59 -4.57 5.88
CA HIS A 67 0.62 -5.48 5.30
C HIS A 67 -0.29 -4.77 4.30
N ALA A 68 -0.80 -3.58 4.66
CA ALA A 68 -1.61 -2.76 3.76
C ALA A 68 -0.85 -2.33 2.49
N LEU A 69 0.41 -1.93 2.63
CA LEU A 69 1.28 -1.61 1.50
C LEU A 69 1.45 -2.82 0.58
N LYS A 70 1.79 -3.97 1.15
CA LYS A 70 1.91 -5.25 0.43
C LYS A 70 0.65 -5.52 -0.38
N ASP A 71 -0.53 -5.47 0.24
CA ASP A 71 -1.80 -5.71 -0.44
C ASP A 71 -2.07 -4.68 -1.55
N ARG A 72 -1.78 -3.39 -1.30
CA ARG A 72 -1.91 -2.32 -2.30
C ARG A 72 -1.07 -2.61 -3.54
N HIS A 73 0.18 -3.02 -3.37
CA HIS A 73 1.06 -3.35 -4.49
C HIS A 73 0.63 -4.62 -5.22
N PHE A 74 0.26 -5.68 -4.51
CA PHE A 74 -0.25 -6.90 -5.15
C PHE A 74 -1.51 -6.62 -5.96
N ASN A 75 -2.45 -5.84 -5.43
CA ASN A 75 -3.66 -5.47 -6.17
C ASN A 75 -3.33 -4.67 -7.44
N LYS A 76 -2.31 -3.79 -7.41
CA LYS A 76 -1.86 -3.07 -8.60
C LYS A 76 -1.26 -4.02 -9.63
N ILE A 77 -0.44 -4.98 -9.20
CA ILE A 77 0.15 -6.01 -10.08
C ILE A 77 -0.96 -6.84 -10.71
N ILE A 78 -1.90 -7.36 -9.93
CA ILE A 78 -3.03 -8.17 -10.42
C ILE A 78 -3.86 -7.36 -11.42
N ALA A 79 -4.22 -6.11 -11.10
CA ALA A 79 -5.00 -5.27 -12.01
C ALA A 79 -4.25 -4.96 -13.32
N THR A 80 -2.92 -4.82 -13.26
CA THR A 80 -2.08 -4.61 -14.44
C THR A 80 -1.99 -5.88 -15.27
N TYR A 81 -1.81 -7.02 -14.62
CA TYR A 81 -1.86 -8.33 -15.25
C TYR A 81 -3.21 -8.56 -15.94
N GLU A 82 -4.33 -8.40 -15.26
CA GLU A 82 -5.68 -8.57 -15.82
C GLU A 82 -5.92 -7.63 -17.01
N ARG A 83 -5.57 -6.34 -16.87
CA ARG A 83 -5.70 -5.36 -17.96
C ARG A 83 -4.92 -5.78 -19.20
N ASN A 84 -3.72 -6.31 -19.02
CA ASN A 84 -2.83 -6.63 -20.11
C ASN A 84 -3.10 -8.04 -20.67
N THR A 85 -3.71 -8.96 -19.90
CA THR A 85 -3.92 -10.38 -20.27
C THR A 85 -5.33 -10.77 -20.72
N LEU A 86 -6.38 -10.07 -20.30
CA LEU A 86 -7.75 -10.48 -20.60
C LEU A 86 -8.20 -10.17 -22.05
N ASP A 87 -7.36 -9.49 -22.85
CA ASP A 87 -7.62 -9.18 -24.27
C ASP A 87 -6.76 -10.02 -25.24
N SER A 88 -5.89 -10.92 -24.75
CA SER A 88 -4.87 -11.57 -25.58
C SER A 88 -5.33 -12.90 -26.18
N LYS A 89 -6.10 -12.86 -27.28
CA LYS A 89 -6.05 -13.92 -28.29
C LYS A 89 -4.92 -13.58 -29.27
N ASN A 90 -3.74 -14.17 -29.07
CA ASN A 90 -2.52 -14.06 -29.89
C ASN A 90 -1.65 -12.82 -29.63
N MET A 91 -0.65 -12.92 -28.74
CA MET A 91 0.37 -11.87 -28.63
C MET A 91 1.82 -12.39 -28.59
N SER A 92 2.70 -11.63 -29.25
CA SER A 92 4.12 -11.90 -29.50
C SER A 92 4.99 -11.67 -28.25
N LYS A 93 6.29 -11.98 -28.33
CA LYS A 93 7.25 -11.81 -27.21
C LYS A 93 7.30 -10.39 -26.66
N GLU A 94 7.07 -9.37 -27.50
CA GLU A 94 7.05 -7.96 -27.10
C GLU A 94 5.93 -7.64 -26.09
N TRP A 95 4.83 -8.38 -26.13
CA TRP A 95 3.74 -8.24 -25.17
C TRP A 95 4.12 -8.66 -23.75
N HIS A 96 4.97 -9.67 -23.61
CA HIS A 96 5.43 -10.13 -22.30
C HIS A 96 6.28 -9.05 -21.61
N ILE A 97 6.94 -8.18 -22.38
CA ILE A 97 7.73 -7.06 -21.85
C ILE A 97 6.80 -5.95 -21.30
N ASN A 98 5.71 -5.64 -22.01
CA ASN A 98 4.72 -4.66 -21.57
C ASN A 98 3.90 -5.11 -20.35
N LEU A 99 3.95 -6.39 -19.97
CA LEU A 99 3.33 -6.91 -18.75
C LEU A 99 3.97 -6.33 -17.46
N PHE A 100 5.23 -5.91 -17.55
CA PHE A 100 6.04 -5.47 -16.39
C PHE A 100 6.40 -3.99 -16.40
N ILE A 101 6.03 -3.25 -17.45
CA ILE A 101 6.31 -1.83 -17.60
C ILE A 101 4.98 -1.07 -17.57
N ASP A 102 4.81 -0.22 -16.55
CA ASP A 102 3.72 0.75 -16.41
C ASP A 102 3.84 1.87 -17.45
#